data_AF-A0A2H1JKE2-F1
#
_entry.id   AF-A0A2H1JKE2-F1
#
_cell.length_a   1.000
_cell.length_b   1.000
_cell.length_c   1.000
_cell.angle_alpha   90.00
_cell.angle_beta   90.00
_cell.angle_gamma   90.00
#
_symmetry.space_group_name_H-M   'P 1'
#
loop_
_entity.id
_entity.type
_entity.pdbx_description
1 polymer ?
#
loop_
_entity_poly.entity_id
_entity_poly.type
_entity_poly.pdbx_seq_one_letter_code
_entity_poly.pdbx_strand_id
1 'polypeptide(L)' 'MSPMKKLLKDRRAIRDGIVVALLFPLVYFGMHLLGWGNDSFNWWQTLLAGLFTGAFFWFFMSSFRQFRDEDVTPR' A
#
# COMPACT_ATOMS: atom_id res chain seq x y z
N MET A 1 -22.53 -11.96 -1.86
CA MET A 1 -21.42 -11.66 -0.90
C MET A 1 -20.94 -10.25 -1.18
N SER A 2 -20.95 -9.34 -0.18
CA SER A 2 -20.63 -7.92 -0.39
C SER A 2 -19.22 -7.73 -0.97
N PRO A 3 -19.00 -6.79 -1.91
CA PRO A 3 -17.69 -6.52 -2.55
C PRO A 3 -16.58 -6.27 -1.52
N MET A 4 -16.91 -5.63 -0.40
CA MET A 4 -15.99 -5.37 0.70
C MET A 4 -15.48 -6.66 1.37
N LYS A 5 -16.31 -7.70 1.45
CA LYS A 5 -15.92 -9.02 1.98
C LYS A 5 -15.01 -9.79 1.03
N LYS A 6 -15.07 -9.55 -0.28
CA LYS A 6 -14.15 -10.13 -1.28
C LYS A 6 -12.76 -9.50 -1.15
N LEU A 7 -12.71 -8.16 -1.03
CA LEU A 7 -11.47 -7.38 -0.86
C LEU A 7 -10.69 -7.78 0.38
N LEU A 8 -11.37 -7.93 1.52
CA LEU A 8 -10.74 -8.37 2.78
C LEU A 8 -10.27 -9.84 2.77
N LYS A 9 -10.75 -10.64 1.81
CA LYS A 9 -10.35 -12.05 1.66
C LYS A 9 -9.07 -12.20 0.84
N ASP A 10 -8.69 -11.17 0.06
CA ASP A 10 -7.39 -11.12 -0.63
C ASP A 10 -6.26 -10.80 0.36
N ARG A 11 -5.87 -11.85 1.11
CA ARG A 11 -4.74 -11.80 2.04
C ARG A 11 -3.44 -11.37 1.36
N ARG A 12 -3.30 -11.60 0.05
CA ARG A 12 -2.11 -11.19 -0.70
C ARG A 12 -2.09 -9.68 -0.88
N ALA A 13 -3.19 -9.08 -1.30
CA ALA A 13 -3.33 -7.62 -1.38
C ALA A 13 -3.06 -6.97 -0.01
N ILE A 14 -3.66 -7.50 1.06
CA ILE A 14 -3.47 -6.95 2.41
C ILE A 14 -1.98 -7.02 2.82
N ARG A 15 -1.32 -8.16 2.57
CA ARG A 15 0.10 -8.33 2.86
C ARG A 15 0.96 -7.35 2.06
N ASP A 16 0.68 -7.19 0.77
CA ASP A 16 1.41 -6.26 -0.10
C ASP A 16 1.24 -4.82 0.39
N GLY A 17 0.02 -4.42 0.78
CA GLY A 17 -0.26 -3.11 1.36
C GLY A 17 0.47 -2.84 2.69
N ILE A 18 0.51 -3.83 3.58
CA ILE A 18 1.26 -3.74 4.85
C ILE A 18 2.76 -3.59 4.58
N VAL A 19 3.30 -4.36 3.63
CA VAL A 19 4.72 -4.29 3.25
C VAL A 19 5.07 -2.90 2.72
N VAL A 20 4.24 -2.34 1.83
CA VAL A 20 4.45 -0.97 1.31
C VAL A 20 4.36 0.07 2.43
N ALA A 21 3.38 -0.07 3.33
CA ALA A 21 3.22 0.83 4.47
C ALA A 21 4.43 0.84 5.41
N LEU A 22 5.10 -0.30 5.57
CA LEU A 22 6.30 -0.44 6.41
C LEU A 22 7.59 -0.03 5.67
N LEU A 23 7.69 -0.32 4.37
CA LEU A 23 8.86 0.03 3.57
C LEU A 23 9.08 1.54 3.48
N PHE A 24 8.00 2.32 3.40
CA PHE A 24 8.10 3.78 3.29
C PHE A 24 8.83 4.44 4.49
N PRO A 25 8.40 4.27 5.76
CA PRO A 25 9.11 4.82 6.90
C PRO A 25 10.48 4.16 7.12
N LEU A 26 10.65 2.89 6.74
CA LEU A 26 11.95 2.20 6.84
C LEU A 26 12.99 2.83 5.91
N VAL A 27 12.62 3.09 4.66
CA VAL A 27 13.47 3.74 3.66
C VAL A 27 13.76 5.19 4.04
N TYR A 28 12.74 5.92 4.53
CA TYR A 28 12.93 7.27 5.06
C TYR A 28 13.92 7.31 6.24
N PHE A 29 13.77 6.39 7.19
CA PHE A 29 14.67 6.28 8.33
C PHE A 29 16.09 5.91 7.90
N GLY A 30 16.25 4.99 6.95
CA GLY A 30 17.54 4.65 6.36
C GLY A 30 18.22 5.84 5.68
N MET A 31 17.47 6.62 4.88
CA MET A 31 18.00 7.84 4.25
C MET A 31 18.38 8.91 5.28
N HIS A 32 17.60 9.05 6.35
CA HIS A 32 17.92 9.97 7.45
C HIS A 32 19.23 9.59 8.16
N LEU A 33 19.43 8.29 8.47
CA LEU A 33 20.69 7.80 9.07
C LEU A 33 21.92 8.00 8.17
N LEU A 34 21.74 7.91 6.86
CA LEU A 34 22.80 8.15 5.88
C LEU A 34 23.05 9.64 5.60
N GLY A 35 22.33 10.55 6.26
CA GLY A 35 22.45 11.99 6.05
C GLY A 35 21.89 12.47 4.70
N TRP A 36 21.10 11.64 4.02
CA TRP A 36 20.43 11.95 2.76
C TRP A 36 18.97 12.37 2.97
N GLY A 37 18.52 12.41 4.23
CA GLY A 37 17.19 12.87 4.59
C GLY A 37 17.05 14.37 4.37
N ASN A 38 15.99 14.76 3.67
CA ASN A 38 15.59 16.15 3.56
C ASN A 38 14.66 16.48 4.74
N ASP A 39 14.86 17.60 5.45
CA ASP A 39 14.03 18.04 6.60
C ASP A 39 12.58 18.41 6.21
N SER A 40 12.17 18.07 4.98
CA SER A 40 10.86 18.41 4.42
C SER A 40 9.68 17.72 5.11
N PHE A 41 9.91 16.64 5.88
CA PHE A 41 8.86 15.91 6.57
C PHE A 41 9.21 15.60 8.03
N ASN A 42 8.27 15.86 8.94
CA ASN A 42 8.37 15.38 10.31
C ASN A 42 8.11 13.86 10.36
N TRP A 43 8.77 13.13 11.26
CA TRP A 43 8.60 11.69 11.49
C TRP A 43 7.13 11.22 11.53
N TRP A 44 6.26 11.99 12.20
CA TRP A 44 4.83 11.69 12.25
C TRP A 44 4.15 11.77 10.87
N GLN A 45 4.56 12.73 10.04
CA GLN A 45 4.06 12.85 8.67
C GLN A 45 4.56 11.68 7.82
N THR A 46 5.80 11.21 8.02
CA THR A 46 6.32 10.02 7.32
C THR A 46 5.53 8.76 7.66
N LEU A 47 5.18 8.55 8.94
CA LEU A 47 4.34 7.41 9.34
C LEU A 47 2.94 7.48 8.72
N LEU A 48 2.31 8.66 8.77
CA LEU A 48 0.99 8.88 8.16
C LEU A 48 1.03 8.72 6.63
N ALA A 49 2.08 9.23 5.99
CA ALA A 49 2.29 9.07 4.55
C ALA A 49 2.48 7.59 4.20
N GLY A 50 3.28 6.83 4.95
CA GLY A 50 3.46 5.40 4.74
C GLY A 50 2.14 4.62 4.86
N LEU A 51 1.38 4.88 5.92
CA LEU A 51 0.04 4.30 6.11
C LEU A 51 -0.91 4.65 4.97
N PHE A 52 -0.97 5.92 4.58
CA PHE A 52 -1.80 6.40 3.48
C PHE A 52 -1.40 5.75 2.16
N THR A 53 -0.10 5.73 1.82
CA THR A 53 0.41 5.12 0.60
C THR A 53 0.16 3.61 0.57
N GLY A 54 0.34 2.91 1.69
CA GLY A 54 0.04 1.48 1.78
C GLY A 54 -1.45 1.17 1.63
N ALA A 55 -2.32 1.97 2.26
CA ALA A 55 -3.77 1.86 2.12
C ALA A 55 -4.23 2.18 0.68
N PHE A 56 -3.68 3.24 0.09
CA PHE A 56 -3.94 3.63 -1.28
C PHE A 56 -3.49 2.56 -2.27
N PHE A 57 -2.27 2.03 -2.11
CA PHE A 57 -1.75 0.94 -2.91
C PHE A 57 -2.61 -0.32 -2.79
N TRP A 58 -3.01 -0.70 -1.58
CA TRP A 58 -3.91 -1.83 -1.34
C TRP A 58 -5.25 -1.65 -2.06
N PHE A 59 -5.89 -0.50 -1.87
CA PHE A 59 -7.18 -0.19 -2.49
C PHE A 59 -7.09 -0.23 -4.02
N PHE A 60 -6.05 0.37 -4.59
CA PHE A 60 -5.85 0.39 -6.03
C PHE A 60 -5.55 -1.01 -6.58
N MET A 61 -4.60 -1.74 -5.99
CA MET A 61 -4.20 -3.07 -6.44
C MET A 61 -5.35 -4.09 -6.33
N SER A 62 -6.14 -3.99 -5.27
CA SER A 62 -7.31 -4.86 -5.06
C SER A 62 -8.43 -4.55 -6.07
N SER A 63 -8.66 -3.27 -6.39
CA SER A 63 -9.58 -2.84 -7.46
C SER A 63 -9.11 -3.34 -8.84
N PHE A 64 -7.82 -3.20 -9.17
CA PHE A 64 -7.25 -3.70 -10.43
C PHE A 64 -7.37 -5.21 -10.57
N ARG A 65 -7.12 -5.97 -9.50
CA ARG A 65 -7.32 -7.43 -9.51
C ARG A 65 -8.79 -7.80 -9.71
N GLN A 66 -9.72 -7.05 -9.12
CA GLN A 66 -11.14 -7.24 -9.36
C GLN A 66 -11.48 -7.04 -10.85
N PHE A 67 -10.99 -5.97 -11.49
CA PHE A 67 -11.22 -5.74 -12.92
C PHE A 67 -10.55 -6.79 -13.81
N ARG A 68 -9.33 -7.21 -13.49
CA ARG A 68 -8.62 -8.26 -14.23
C ARG A 68 -9.36 -9.60 -14.18
N ASP A 69 -9.95 -9.92 -13.03
CA ASP A 69 -10.67 -11.16 -12.81
C ASP A 69 -12.15 -11.07 -13.28
N GLU A 70 -12.66 -9.88 -13.63
CA GLU A 70 -14.06 -9.65 -14.01
C GLU A 70 -14.40 -9.84 -15.51
N ASP A 71 -13.51 -9.67 -16.50
CA ASP A 71 -13.79 -10.15 -17.87
C ASP A 71 -12.62 -9.96 -18.87
N VAL A 72 -12.14 -11.07 -19.46
CA VAL A 72 -11.56 -11.15 -20.83
C VAL A 72 -11.67 -12.55 -21.46
N THR A 73 -12.30 -13.54 -20.82
CA THR A 73 -12.60 -14.82 -21.48
C THR A 73 -14.06 -14.84 -21.92
N PRO A 74 -14.37 -14.59 -23.21
CA PRO A 74 -15.70 -14.83 -23.72
C PRO A 74 -16.00 -16.33 -23.60
N ARG A 75 -17.18 -16.68 -23.08
CA ARG A 75 -17.78 -18.02 -23.23
C ARG A 75 -19.12 -17.87 -23.90
#